data_AF-A0A327HPI4-F1
#
_entry.id   AF-A0A327HPI4-F1
#
_cell.length_a   1.000
_cell.length_b   1.000
_cell.length_c   1.000
_cell.angle_alpha   90.00
_cell.angle_beta   90.00
_cell.angle_gamma   90.00
#
_symmetry.space_group_name_H-M   'P 1'
#
loop_
_entity.id
_entity.type
_entity.pdbx_description
1 polymer ?
#
loop_
_entity_poly.entity_id
_entity_poly.type
_entity_poly.pdbx_seq_one_letter_code
_entity_poly.pdbx_strand_id
1 'polypeptide(L)'
;MEKIQRFIFHKGKFLPGELKPESPKLKNIKMLIHERDGFNMRRIKRLARLHPNSIWDPENADYGSLLDSIMLGFNYVTIDGNLELSELKISHALCKNAITKFTLNDSIEHIEERLNLLKDEIQRPILIIGKNPGDLQELFEKLDKKIIKKYDWYVAPSTSSESLHIKDLTIKGICKSNF
;
A
#
# COMPACT_ATOMS: atom_id res chain seq x y z
N MET A 1 13.97 -4.47 7.84
CA MET A 1 12.52 -4.16 7.80
C MET A 1 12.35 -2.66 7.97
N GLU A 2 11.77 -2.00 6.98
CA GLU A 2 11.43 -0.58 7.01
C GLU A 2 10.25 -0.32 7.96
N LYS A 3 10.30 0.80 8.68
CA LYS A 3 9.17 1.30 9.47
C LYS A 3 8.53 2.45 8.71
N ILE A 4 7.26 2.30 8.37
CA ILE A 4 6.49 3.26 7.57
C ILE A 4 5.34 3.77 8.44
N GLN A 5 5.16 5.09 8.49
CA GLN A 5 4.03 5.67 9.22
C GLN A 5 2.80 5.74 8.32
N ARG A 6 1.70 5.17 8.78
CA ARG A 6 0.44 5.14 8.05
C ARG A 6 -0.40 6.35 8.43
N PHE A 7 -0.84 7.09 7.42
CA PHE A 7 -1.72 8.24 7.58
C PHE A 7 -2.92 8.14 6.64
N ILE A 8 -4.05 8.67 7.08
CA ILE A 8 -5.19 8.97 6.22
C ILE A 8 -5.12 10.46 5.89
N PHE A 9 -5.11 10.80 4.61
CA PHE A 9 -5.20 12.17 4.16
C PHE A 9 -6.66 12.53 3.86
N HIS A 10 -7.22 13.40 4.69
CA HIS A 10 -8.60 13.84 4.60
C HIS A 10 -8.77 15.32 4.97
N LYS A 11 -9.59 16.04 4.20
CA LYS A 11 -9.87 17.48 4.32
C LYS A 11 -8.58 18.31 4.45
N GLY A 12 -7.56 17.97 3.67
CA GLY A 12 -6.27 18.69 3.66
C GLY A 12 -5.38 18.45 4.88
N LYS A 13 -5.66 17.42 5.70
CA LYS A 13 -4.90 17.05 6.88
C LYS A 13 -4.54 15.55 6.86
N PHE A 14 -3.44 15.20 7.51
CA PHE A 14 -3.10 13.82 7.84
C PHE A 14 -3.65 13.45 9.20
N LEU A 15 -4.35 12.31 9.23
CA LEU A 15 -4.89 11.67 10.42
C LEU A 15 -4.15 10.35 10.66
N PRO A 16 -4.00 9.93 11.92
CA PRO A 16 -4.34 10.67 13.14
C PRO A 16 -3.43 11.90 13.40
N GLY A 17 -3.89 12.82 14.25
CA GLY A 17 -3.13 14.00 14.70
C GLY A 17 -3.37 15.32 13.95
N GLU A 18 -4.21 15.31 12.91
CA GLU A 18 -4.63 16.50 12.16
C GLU A 18 -3.47 17.36 11.61
N LEU A 19 -2.38 16.70 11.20
CA LEU A 19 -1.17 17.37 10.73
C LEU A 19 -1.38 17.94 9.32
N LYS A 20 -0.95 19.19 9.09
CA LYS A 20 -0.87 19.73 7.73
C LYS A 20 0.24 19.05 6.93
N PRO A 21 0.13 18.92 5.60
CA PRO A 21 1.17 18.32 4.78
C PRO A 21 2.56 18.95 4.93
N GLU A 22 2.65 20.24 5.20
CA GLU A 22 3.92 20.96 5.38
C GLU A 22 4.49 20.83 6.79
N SER A 23 3.86 20.07 7.68
CA SER A 23 4.28 19.99 9.07
C SER A 23 5.74 19.51 9.18
N PRO A 24 6.61 20.24 9.91
CA PRO A 24 7.99 19.82 10.14
C PRO A 24 8.11 18.43 10.77
N LYS A 25 7.08 18.00 11.50
CA LYS A 25 6.99 16.66 12.11
C LYS A 25 7.01 15.52 11.09
N LEU A 26 6.69 15.79 9.83
CA LEU A 26 6.62 14.79 8.75
C LEU A 26 7.92 14.72 7.95
N LYS A 27 8.88 15.62 8.21
CA LYS A 27 10.12 15.70 7.46
C LYS A 27 10.93 14.40 7.65
N ASN A 28 11.39 13.83 6.54
CA ASN A 28 12.18 12.59 6.49
C ASN A 28 11.46 11.33 7.01
N ILE A 29 10.14 11.37 7.17
CA ILE A 29 9.36 10.18 7.53
C ILE A 29 8.88 9.52 6.24
N LYS A 30 9.16 8.23 6.08
CA LYS A 30 8.53 7.43 5.03
C LYS A 30 7.10 7.11 5.46
N MET A 31 6.13 7.47 4.61
CA MET A 31 4.72 7.33 4.95
C MET A 31 3.97 6.45 3.96
N LEU A 32 2.93 5.78 4.42
CA LEU A 32 1.85 5.24 3.60
C LEU A 32 0.67 6.19 3.78
N ILE A 33 0.23 6.81 2.68
CA ILE A 33 -0.78 7.87 2.70
C ILE A 33 -2.03 7.39 1.97
N HIS A 34 -3.12 7.17 2.70
CA HIS A 34 -4.43 6.83 2.14
C HIS A 34 -5.20 8.10 1.80
N GLU A 35 -5.46 8.36 0.53
CA GLU A 35 -6.29 9.48 0.10
C GLU A 35 -7.77 9.18 0.30
N ARG A 36 -8.49 10.10 0.97
CA ARG A 36 -9.96 10.03 1.13
C ARG A 36 -10.72 11.19 0.53
N ASP A 37 -10.01 12.17 -0.04
CA ASP A 37 -10.60 13.39 -0.57
C ASP A 37 -10.95 13.31 -2.07
N GLY A 38 -11.05 12.10 -2.62
CA GLY A 38 -11.25 11.84 -4.07
C GLY A 38 -10.04 12.25 -4.91
N PHE A 39 -10.13 12.27 -6.24
CA PHE A 39 -9.01 12.71 -7.07
C PHE A 39 -8.92 14.24 -7.15
N ASN A 40 -7.72 14.81 -6.99
CA ASN A 40 -7.45 16.23 -7.29
C ASN A 40 -5.99 16.45 -7.72
N MET A 41 -5.80 16.79 -9.00
CA MET A 41 -4.47 16.97 -9.59
C MET A 41 -3.57 17.96 -8.83
N ARG A 42 -4.09 19.13 -8.41
CA ARG A 42 -3.27 20.14 -7.71
C ARG A 42 -2.78 19.63 -6.36
N ARG A 43 -3.63 18.87 -5.67
CA ARG A 43 -3.35 18.29 -4.36
C ARG A 43 -2.35 17.15 -4.45
N ILE A 44 -2.56 16.22 -5.37
CA ILE A 44 -1.65 15.11 -5.68
C ILE A 44 -0.25 15.66 -6.00
N LYS A 45 -0.16 16.64 -6.91
CA LYS A 45 1.11 17.29 -7.27
C LYS A 45 1.80 17.97 -6.08
N ARG A 46 1.03 18.63 -5.20
CA ARG A 46 1.57 19.24 -3.97
C ARG A 46 2.10 18.17 -3.01
N LEU A 47 1.34 17.10 -2.79
CA LEU A 47 1.72 16.01 -1.89
C LEU A 47 2.94 15.25 -2.40
N ALA A 48 3.00 14.94 -3.69
CA ALA A 48 4.17 14.32 -4.32
C ALA A 48 5.44 15.17 -4.15
N ARG A 49 5.33 16.51 -4.23
CA ARG A 49 6.47 17.42 -4.00
C ARG A 49 6.92 17.47 -2.54
N LEU A 50 5.99 17.48 -1.60
CA LEU A 50 6.29 17.57 -0.17
C LEU A 50 6.80 16.24 0.39
N HIS A 51 6.25 15.13 -0.11
CA HIS A 51 6.46 13.78 0.41
C HIS A 51 6.83 12.80 -0.71
N PRO A 52 7.91 13.06 -1.48
CA PRO A 52 8.24 12.29 -2.68
C PRO A 52 8.62 10.83 -2.40
N ASN A 53 9.00 10.50 -1.17
CA ASN A 53 9.40 9.14 -0.78
C ASN A 53 8.28 8.35 -0.12
N SER A 54 7.08 8.91 -0.02
CA SER A 54 5.92 8.25 0.57
C SER A 54 5.21 7.37 -0.45
N ILE A 55 4.63 6.30 0.05
CA ILE A 55 3.74 5.41 -0.68
C ILE A 55 2.36 6.10 -0.73
N TRP A 56 1.91 6.41 -1.93
CA TRP A 56 0.60 7.01 -2.18
C TRP A 56 -0.43 5.92 -2.46
N ASP A 57 -1.52 5.92 -1.69
CA ASP A 57 -2.68 5.05 -1.92
C ASP A 57 -3.90 5.92 -2.28
N PRO A 58 -4.23 6.05 -3.58
CA PRO A 58 -5.33 6.87 -4.06
C PRO A 58 -6.67 6.13 -3.84
N GLU A 59 -7.00 5.80 -2.59
CA GLU A 59 -8.03 4.82 -2.27
C GLU A 59 -9.39 5.06 -2.97
N ASN A 60 -9.89 4.04 -3.68
CA ASN A 60 -11.08 4.10 -4.56
C ASN A 60 -10.93 4.94 -5.85
N ALA A 61 -9.70 5.29 -6.24
CA ALA A 61 -9.43 5.84 -7.56
C ALA A 61 -9.79 4.82 -8.64
N ASP A 62 -10.41 5.31 -9.71
CA ASP A 62 -10.48 4.56 -10.95
C ASP A 62 -9.08 4.42 -11.57
N TYR A 63 -8.99 3.55 -12.57
CA TYR A 63 -7.74 3.29 -13.29
C TYR A 63 -7.11 4.57 -13.86
N GLY A 64 -7.91 5.52 -14.36
CA GLY A 64 -7.41 6.80 -14.88
C GLY A 64 -6.76 7.67 -13.79
N SER A 65 -7.41 7.80 -12.65
CA SER A 65 -6.93 8.56 -11.49
C SER A 65 -5.64 7.97 -10.89
N LEU A 66 -5.51 6.65 -10.95
CA LEU A 66 -4.27 5.93 -10.60
C LEU A 66 -3.13 6.33 -11.54
N LEU A 67 -3.36 6.27 -12.87
CA LEU A 67 -2.35 6.66 -13.86
C LEU A 67 -1.92 8.12 -13.69
N ASP A 68 -2.86 9.02 -13.46
CA ASP A 68 -2.56 10.42 -13.19
C ASP A 68 -1.70 10.58 -11.94
N SER A 69 -1.97 9.82 -10.87
CA SER A 69 -1.16 9.85 -9.66
C SER A 69 0.31 9.47 -9.92
N ILE A 70 0.54 8.48 -10.80
CA ILE A 70 1.86 8.08 -11.26
C ILE A 70 2.51 9.20 -12.07
N MET A 71 1.81 9.74 -13.07
CA MET A 71 2.32 10.79 -13.96
C MET A 71 2.62 12.11 -13.23
N LEU A 72 1.90 12.40 -12.14
CA LEU A 72 2.07 13.63 -11.35
C LEU A 72 3.25 13.60 -10.38
N GLY A 73 3.98 12.47 -10.31
CA GLY A 73 5.31 12.40 -9.71
C GLY A 73 5.40 11.71 -8.36
N PHE A 74 4.42 10.88 -7.97
CA PHE A 74 4.62 9.98 -6.84
C PHE A 74 5.61 8.88 -7.21
N ASN A 75 6.68 8.75 -6.43
CA ASN A 75 7.69 7.73 -6.68
C ASN A 75 7.23 6.33 -6.27
N TYR A 76 6.22 6.21 -5.40
CA TYR A 76 5.66 4.94 -4.94
C TYR A 76 4.14 5.08 -4.91
N VAL A 77 3.43 4.20 -5.62
CA VAL A 77 1.97 4.20 -5.71
C VAL A 77 1.46 2.80 -5.47
N THR A 78 0.38 2.67 -4.70
CA THR A 78 -0.33 1.39 -4.57
C THR A 78 -1.35 1.23 -5.67
N ILE A 79 -1.47 0.01 -6.19
CA ILE A 79 -2.46 -0.38 -7.19
C ILE A 79 -3.33 -1.48 -6.57
N ASP A 80 -4.65 -1.38 -6.68
CA ASP A 80 -5.54 -2.44 -6.19
C ASP A 80 -5.31 -3.76 -6.97
N GLY A 81 -4.97 -4.83 -6.24
CA GLY A 81 -4.69 -6.15 -6.80
C GLY A 81 -5.90 -6.87 -7.39
N ASN A 82 -7.11 -6.36 -7.13
CA ASN A 82 -8.36 -6.86 -7.69
C ASN A 82 -8.75 -6.22 -9.04
N LEU A 83 -8.00 -5.21 -9.54
CA LEU A 83 -8.18 -4.67 -10.90
C LEU A 83 -8.00 -5.73 -11.98
N GLU A 84 -8.45 -5.47 -13.22
CA GLU A 84 -8.23 -6.42 -14.30
C GLU A 84 -6.73 -6.67 -14.54
N LEU A 85 -6.37 -7.89 -14.99
CA LEU A 85 -4.97 -8.25 -15.21
C LEU A 85 -4.29 -7.32 -16.23
N SER A 86 -5.02 -6.93 -17.28
CA SER A 86 -4.59 -5.95 -18.28
C SER A 86 -4.22 -4.61 -17.66
N GLU A 87 -5.09 -4.06 -16.82
CA GLU A 87 -4.91 -2.78 -16.11
C GLU A 87 -3.71 -2.82 -15.15
N LEU A 88 -3.58 -3.92 -14.40
CA LEU A 88 -2.44 -4.16 -13.53
C LEU A 88 -1.13 -4.15 -14.31
N LYS A 89 -1.05 -4.92 -15.41
CA LYS A 89 0.16 -5.00 -16.24
C LYS A 89 0.58 -3.63 -16.77
N ILE A 90 -0.37 -2.84 -17.28
CA ILE A 90 -0.07 -1.50 -17.78
C ILE A 90 0.40 -0.58 -16.64
N SER A 91 -0.27 -0.61 -15.48
CA SER A 91 0.14 0.20 -14.32
C SER A 91 1.56 -0.11 -13.85
N HIS A 92 1.89 -1.41 -13.77
CA HIS A 92 3.23 -1.90 -13.40
C HIS A 92 4.29 -1.57 -14.46
N ALA A 93 3.91 -1.48 -15.73
CA ALA A 93 4.82 -1.03 -16.79
C ALA A 93 5.11 0.48 -16.70
N LEU A 94 4.13 1.29 -16.28
CA LEU A 94 4.25 2.75 -16.19
C LEU A 94 4.91 3.25 -14.91
N CYS A 95 4.81 2.51 -13.80
CA CYS A 95 5.40 2.87 -12.52
C CYS A 95 6.40 1.82 -12.05
N LYS A 96 7.70 2.13 -12.08
CA LYS A 96 8.78 1.23 -11.65
C LYS A 96 8.69 0.77 -10.18
N ASN A 97 7.99 1.52 -9.35
CA ASN A 97 7.86 1.30 -7.91
C ASN A 97 6.39 1.11 -7.52
N ALA A 98 5.62 0.49 -8.41
CA ALA A 98 4.25 0.10 -8.15
C ALA A 98 4.21 -0.96 -7.04
N ILE A 99 3.24 -0.83 -6.14
CA ILE A 99 3.02 -1.80 -5.06
C ILE A 99 1.60 -2.34 -5.23
N THR A 100 1.45 -3.62 -5.53
CA THR A 100 0.11 -4.22 -5.61
C THR A 100 -0.44 -4.37 -4.20
N LYS A 101 -1.65 -3.90 -3.97
CA LYS A 101 -2.29 -3.81 -2.66
C LYS A 101 -3.48 -4.76 -2.60
N PHE A 102 -3.57 -5.52 -1.52
CA PHE A 102 -4.77 -6.26 -1.13
C PHE A 102 -5.24 -5.79 0.24
N THR A 103 -6.55 -5.70 0.40
CA THR A 103 -7.18 -5.53 1.72
C THR A 103 -7.72 -6.88 2.15
N LEU A 104 -7.64 -7.21 3.44
CA LEU A 104 -8.22 -8.45 3.98
C LEU A 104 -9.72 -8.28 4.24
N ASN A 105 -10.46 -7.93 3.18
CA ASN A 105 -11.92 -7.97 3.11
C ASN A 105 -12.43 -9.21 2.38
N ASP A 106 -11.62 -9.78 1.49
CA ASP A 106 -11.90 -11.00 0.73
C ASP A 106 -11.43 -12.24 1.51
N SER A 107 -11.84 -13.42 1.06
CA SER A 107 -11.34 -14.66 1.64
C SER A 107 -9.85 -14.85 1.38
N ILE A 108 -9.17 -15.57 2.27
CA ILE A 108 -7.74 -15.87 2.14
C ILE A 108 -7.47 -16.67 0.86
N GLU A 109 -8.38 -17.59 0.52
CA GLU A 109 -8.32 -18.42 -0.68
C GLU A 109 -8.35 -17.55 -1.95
N HIS A 110 -9.23 -16.54 -2.00
CA HIS A 110 -9.29 -15.61 -3.14
C HIS A 110 -7.99 -14.83 -3.31
N ILE A 111 -7.41 -14.34 -2.21
CA ILE A 111 -6.13 -13.63 -2.24
C ILE A 111 -5.01 -14.55 -2.72
N GLU A 112 -4.97 -15.80 -2.26
CA GLU A 112 -3.98 -16.78 -2.69
C GLU A 112 -4.10 -17.11 -4.19
N GLU A 113 -5.31 -17.38 -4.68
CA GLU A 113 -5.58 -17.61 -6.11
C GLU A 113 -5.14 -16.41 -6.94
N ARG A 114 -5.48 -15.20 -6.48
CA ARG A 114 -5.11 -13.97 -7.16
C ARG A 114 -3.60 -13.76 -7.19
N LEU A 115 -2.92 -13.96 -6.06
CA LEU A 115 -1.46 -13.90 -6.00
C LEU A 115 -0.79 -14.93 -6.90
N ASN A 116 -1.36 -16.13 -7.04
CA ASN A 116 -0.84 -17.14 -7.96
C ASN A 116 -0.98 -16.74 -9.43
N LEU A 117 -2.11 -16.13 -9.80
CA LEU A 117 -2.35 -15.61 -11.15
C LEU A 117 -1.37 -14.48 -11.51
N LEU A 118 -1.10 -13.58 -10.56
CA LEU A 118 -0.31 -12.37 -10.82
C LEU A 118 1.21 -12.60 -10.80
N LYS A 119 1.69 -13.73 -10.26
CA LYS A 119 3.10 -13.93 -9.86
C LYS A 119 4.17 -13.69 -10.92
N ASP A 120 3.83 -13.80 -12.20
CA ASP A 120 4.75 -13.61 -13.32
C ASP A 120 4.40 -12.38 -14.17
N GLU A 121 3.37 -11.63 -13.79
CA GLU A 121 2.79 -10.53 -14.56
C GLU A 121 2.98 -9.15 -13.90
N ILE A 122 3.19 -9.10 -12.57
CA ILE A 122 3.33 -7.86 -11.80
C ILE A 122 4.70 -7.74 -11.11
N GLN A 123 5.02 -6.55 -10.63
CA GLN A 123 6.19 -6.35 -9.77
C GLN A 123 6.02 -7.07 -8.42
N ARG A 124 7.16 -7.39 -7.80
CA ARG A 124 7.24 -8.18 -6.57
C ARG A 124 6.72 -7.50 -5.30
N PRO A 125 6.75 -6.16 -5.13
CA PRO A 125 6.21 -5.53 -3.93
C PRO A 125 4.70 -5.74 -3.79
N ILE A 126 4.29 -6.40 -2.71
CA ILE A 126 2.89 -6.59 -2.34
C ILE A 126 2.64 -5.94 -0.99
N LEU A 127 1.60 -5.11 -0.89
CA LEU A 127 1.09 -4.56 0.36
C LEU A 127 -0.18 -5.30 0.78
N ILE A 128 -0.18 -5.92 1.95
CA ILE A 128 -1.41 -6.47 2.56
C ILE A 128 -1.88 -5.54 3.68
N ILE A 129 -3.14 -5.12 3.61
CA ILE A 129 -3.78 -4.29 4.64
C ILE A 129 -4.73 -5.16 5.47
N GLY A 130 -4.42 -5.33 6.75
CA GLY A 130 -5.29 -6.01 7.71
C GLY A 130 -6.49 -5.13 8.07
N LYS A 131 -7.64 -5.76 8.27
CA LYS A 131 -8.89 -5.09 8.63
C LYS A 131 -9.20 -5.24 10.12
N ASN A 132 -8.97 -6.44 10.65
CA ASN A 132 -9.13 -6.79 12.05
C ASN A 132 -7.79 -7.29 12.63
N PRO A 133 -7.65 -7.29 13.97
CA PRO A 133 -6.47 -7.85 14.62
C PRO A 133 -6.34 -9.36 14.31
N GLY A 134 -5.17 -9.80 13.84
CA GLY A 134 -4.88 -11.21 13.58
C GLY A 134 -5.05 -11.63 12.12
N ASP A 135 -5.75 -10.85 11.28
CA ASP A 135 -5.98 -11.18 9.87
C ASP A 135 -4.67 -11.46 9.12
N LEU A 136 -3.64 -10.64 9.38
CA LEU A 136 -2.35 -10.78 8.73
C LEU A 136 -1.64 -12.07 9.17
N GLN A 137 -1.73 -12.43 10.46
CA GLN A 137 -1.15 -13.67 10.96
C GLN A 137 -1.84 -14.88 10.29
N GLU A 138 -3.17 -14.88 10.27
CA GLU A 138 -3.96 -15.95 9.66
C GLU A 138 -3.66 -16.13 8.17
N LEU A 139 -3.59 -15.03 7.41
CA LEU A 139 -3.25 -15.05 5.99
C LEU A 139 -1.93 -15.78 5.75
N PHE A 140 -0.86 -15.32 6.41
CA PHE A 140 0.48 -15.83 6.14
C PHE A 140 0.74 -17.22 6.75
N GLU A 141 -0.05 -17.67 7.73
CA GLU A 141 -0.04 -19.06 8.20
C GLU A 141 -0.65 -20.02 7.17
N LYS A 142 -1.62 -19.55 6.37
CA LYS A 142 -2.32 -20.36 5.37
C LYS A 142 -1.68 -20.32 3.97
N LEU A 143 -1.05 -19.21 3.59
CA LEU A 143 -0.45 -19.05 2.26
C LEU A 143 0.62 -20.11 1.95
N ASP A 144 0.65 -20.60 0.70
CA ASP A 144 1.73 -21.47 0.23
C ASP A 144 3.10 -20.80 0.40
N LYS A 145 4.05 -21.56 0.97
CA LYS A 145 5.46 -21.15 1.15
C LYS A 145 6.12 -20.64 -0.14
N LYS A 146 5.71 -21.15 -1.30
CA LYS A 146 6.19 -20.68 -2.61
C LYS A 146 5.78 -19.23 -2.88
N ILE A 147 4.54 -18.87 -2.55
CA ILE A 147 4.01 -17.51 -2.67
C ILE A 147 4.72 -16.60 -1.68
N ILE A 148 4.82 -17.03 -0.42
CA ILE A 148 5.53 -16.30 0.64
C ILE A 148 6.96 -15.93 0.21
N LYS A 149 7.66 -16.80 -0.52
CA LYS A 149 9.03 -16.55 -0.98
C LYS A 149 9.12 -15.74 -2.29
N LYS A 150 8.03 -15.63 -3.06
CA LYS A 150 8.02 -14.96 -4.37
C LYS A 150 8.01 -13.45 -4.21
N TYR A 151 7.24 -12.93 -3.26
CA TYR A 151 6.95 -11.50 -3.15
C TYR A 151 7.77 -10.77 -2.09
N ASP A 152 7.86 -9.45 -2.26
CA ASP A 152 8.46 -8.51 -1.31
C ASP A 152 7.35 -7.92 -0.44
N TRP A 153 7.14 -8.49 0.74
CA TRP A 153 5.97 -8.18 1.57
C TRP A 153 6.09 -6.86 2.32
N TYR A 154 5.12 -6.00 2.09
CA TYR A 154 4.75 -4.88 2.94
C TYR A 154 3.44 -5.23 3.64
N VAL A 155 3.31 -4.83 4.90
CA VAL A 155 2.10 -5.09 5.67
C VAL A 155 1.63 -3.82 6.35
N ALA A 156 0.33 -3.60 6.38
CA ALA A 156 -0.32 -2.55 7.15
C ALA A 156 -1.30 -3.20 8.13
N PRO A 157 -0.86 -3.48 9.37
CA PRO A 157 -1.74 -4.04 10.39
C PRO A 157 -2.94 -3.16 10.68
N SER A 158 -4.00 -3.79 11.18
CA SER A 158 -5.21 -3.08 11.62
C SER A 158 -4.93 -2.25 12.88
N THR A 159 -4.01 -2.72 13.73
CA THR A 159 -3.61 -2.07 14.98
C THR A 159 -2.09 -2.01 15.12
N SER A 160 -1.59 -0.99 15.78
CA SER A 160 -0.14 -0.72 15.87
C SER A 160 0.61 -1.69 16.78
N SER A 161 -0.11 -2.34 17.70
CA SER A 161 0.39 -3.34 18.64
C SER A 161 0.49 -4.75 18.03
N GLU A 162 -0.10 -4.99 16.86
CA GLU A 162 -0.08 -6.29 16.21
C GLU A 162 1.36 -6.69 15.83
N SER A 163 1.71 -7.93 16.19
CA SER A 163 2.99 -8.55 15.89
C SER A 163 2.79 -9.81 15.06
N LEU A 164 3.56 -9.92 13.98
CA LEU A 164 3.54 -11.07 13.09
C LEU A 164 4.68 -12.02 13.44
N HIS A 165 4.33 -13.28 13.70
CA HIS A 165 5.27 -14.31 14.13
C HIS A 165 5.18 -15.51 13.20
N ILE A 166 5.80 -15.39 12.03
CA ILE A 166 5.74 -16.43 11.00
C ILE A 166 7.14 -16.82 10.59
N LYS A 167 7.41 -18.11 10.72
CA LYS A 167 8.69 -18.70 10.38
C LYS A 167 8.91 -18.56 8.87
N ASP A 168 10.11 -18.13 8.47
CA ASP A 168 10.52 -17.94 7.08
C ASP A 168 9.84 -16.78 6.30
N LEU A 169 9.00 -15.95 6.95
CA LEU A 169 8.46 -14.73 6.35
C LEU A 169 9.45 -13.57 6.50
N THR A 170 9.83 -12.95 5.37
CA THR A 170 10.62 -11.72 5.37
C THR A 170 9.76 -10.53 5.01
N ILE A 171 9.42 -9.72 6.01
CA ILE A 171 8.67 -8.46 5.82
C ILE A 171 9.66 -7.34 5.47
N LYS A 172 9.49 -6.73 4.29
CA LYS A 172 10.28 -5.59 3.83
C LYS A 172 9.89 -4.31 4.54
N GLY A 173 8.60 -4.07 4.78
CA GLY A 173 8.13 -2.89 5.49
C GLY A 173 6.84 -3.11 6.29
N ILE A 174 6.75 -2.46 7.45
CA ILE A 174 5.55 -2.44 8.30
C ILE A 174 4.99 -1.02 8.38
N CYS A 175 3.74 -0.86 7.97
CA CYS A 175 3.01 0.42 7.90
C CYS A 175 2.12 0.55 9.13
N LYS A 176 2.64 1.17 10.19
CA LYS A 176 1.89 1.34 11.45
C LYS A 176 1.18 2.68 11.48
N SER A 177 -0.09 2.68 11.89
CA SER A 177 -0.70 3.92 12.38
C SER A 177 0.06 4.32 13.64
N ASN A 178 0.61 5.53 13.71
CA ASN A 178 1.05 6.05 15.00
C ASN A 178 -0.13 6.79 15.59
N PHE A 179 -0.42 6.57 16.87
CA PHE A 179 -1.63 6.99 17.63
C PHE A 179 -2.79 6.00 17.54
#